data_AF-R9PXZ6-F1
#
_entry.id   AF-R9PXZ6-F1
#
_cell.length_a   1.000
_cell.length_b   1.000
_cell.length_c   1.000
_cell.angle_alpha   90.00
_cell.angle_beta   90.00
_cell.angle_gamma   90.00
#
_symmetry.space_group_name_H-M   'P 1'
#
loop_
_entity.id
_entity.type
_entity.pdbx_description
1 polymer ?
#
loop_
_entity_poly.entity_id
_entity_poly.type
_entity_poly.pdbx_seq_one_letter_code
_entity_poly.pdbx_strand_id
1 'polypeptide(L)'
;MRSLLLDIDFRYSQFYLEESFCRYNMFNHHFFDGKAALEVCKAFLQEEEGKGVIMVTDPPFGGLVEPLAVTFKKLIAMWKEGQSQDDSHKELPIFWIFPYFFESRICQFFPSFCMLDYQVDYDNHALYKHGKTGRKQSPVRIFTNIPPNKIILPSEEGYRFCSVCQRYVSRENQHCVHCNSCTSKDGRKWSHCFFCKKCVKPSWIHCNTCNRCALPDHSCLGPKDGCFICGSLDHKRSNCPSIGASQRANNAVRKQKQRKSNKIRREALKDNP
;
A
#
# COMPACT_ATOMS: atom_id res chain seq x y z
N MET A 1 -24.58 -7.05 9.69
CA MET A 1 -23.27 -7.48 9.13
C MET A 1 -22.39 -7.89 10.30
N ARG A 2 -21.85 -9.11 10.30
CA ARG A 2 -20.88 -9.57 11.32
C ARG A 2 -19.47 -9.13 10.92
N SER A 3 -18.57 -8.99 11.89
CA SER A 3 -17.16 -8.66 11.66
C SER A 3 -16.28 -9.34 12.70
N LEU A 4 -15.10 -9.80 12.27
CA LEU A 4 -14.05 -10.35 13.13
C LEU A 4 -12.77 -9.54 12.91
N LEU A 5 -12.29 -8.88 13.97
CA LEU A 5 -11.08 -8.07 13.94
C LEU A 5 -9.84 -8.92 14.27
N LEU A 6 -8.91 -9.03 13.32
CA LEU A 6 -7.61 -9.64 13.53
C LEU A 6 -6.55 -8.54 13.63
N ASP A 7 -6.11 -8.20 14.84
CA ASP A 7 -5.11 -7.14 15.07
C ASP A 7 -4.07 -7.56 16.12
N ILE A 8 -2.87 -6.99 16.03
CA ILE A 8 -1.79 -7.23 17.00
C ILE A 8 -1.98 -6.40 18.28
N ASP A 9 -2.73 -5.30 18.18
CA ASP A 9 -2.99 -4.37 19.28
C ASP A 9 -3.99 -4.95 20.27
N PHE A 10 -3.45 -5.50 21.36
CA PHE A 10 -4.23 -6.11 22.43
C PHE A 10 -5.19 -5.14 23.13
N ARG A 11 -5.04 -3.81 22.96
CA ARG A 11 -5.96 -2.85 23.59
C ARG A 11 -7.40 -3.02 23.10
N TYR A 12 -7.60 -3.56 21.89
CA TYR A 12 -8.92 -3.86 21.36
C TYR A 12 -9.64 -5.00 22.10
N SER A 13 -8.93 -5.89 22.80
CA SER A 13 -9.56 -6.98 23.55
C SER A 13 -10.41 -6.50 24.72
N GLN A 14 -10.29 -5.23 25.12
CA GLN A 14 -11.11 -4.62 26.17
C GLN A 14 -12.48 -4.18 25.66
N PHE A 15 -12.65 -4.04 24.34
CA PHE A 15 -13.87 -3.52 23.71
C PHE A 15 -14.65 -4.59 22.94
N TYR A 16 -14.00 -5.69 22.56
CA TYR A 16 -14.59 -6.76 21.74
C TYR A 16 -14.59 -8.09 22.49
N LEU A 17 -15.66 -8.86 22.29
CA LEU A 17 -15.75 -10.25 22.73
C LEU A 17 -14.83 -11.14 21.87
N GLU A 18 -14.52 -12.33 22.37
CA GLU A 18 -13.64 -13.32 21.70
C GLU A 18 -14.15 -13.71 20.30
N GLU A 19 -15.46 -13.65 20.06
CA GLU A 19 -16.08 -13.93 18.76
C GLU A 19 -15.90 -12.80 17.73
N SER A 20 -15.44 -11.63 18.16
CA SER A 20 -15.30 -10.41 17.33
C SER A 20 -13.87 -9.89 17.29
N PHE A 21 -12.95 -10.46 18.06
CA PHE A 21 -11.54 -10.09 18.05
C PHE A 21 -10.62 -11.29 18.31
N CYS A 22 -9.55 -11.40 17.51
CA CYS A 22 -8.43 -12.29 17.82
C CYS A 22 -7.14 -11.48 17.80
N ARG A 23 -6.33 -11.63 18.85
CA ARG A 23 -4.99 -11.06 18.85
C ARG A 23 -4.12 -11.84 17.86
N TYR A 24 -3.71 -11.16 16.79
CA TYR A 24 -3.15 -11.79 15.60
C TYR A 24 -1.97 -11.00 15.01
N ASN A 25 -0.93 -11.70 14.57
CA ASN A 25 0.19 -11.10 13.85
C ASN A 25 0.13 -11.44 12.36
N MET A 26 -0.11 -10.40 11.55
CA MET A 26 -0.27 -10.49 10.11
C MET A 26 1.01 -10.83 9.32
N PHE A 27 2.19 -10.73 9.93
CA PHE A 27 3.46 -11.04 9.24
C PHE A 27 3.83 -12.53 9.29
N ASN A 28 3.34 -13.26 10.29
CA ASN A 28 3.73 -14.66 10.51
C ASN A 28 2.53 -15.60 10.72
N HIS A 29 1.29 -15.09 10.61
CA HIS A 29 0.06 -15.86 10.83
C HIS A 29 -0.02 -16.47 12.25
N HIS A 30 0.41 -15.72 13.27
CA HIS A 30 0.40 -16.17 14.65
C HIS A 30 -0.84 -15.66 15.39
N PHE A 31 -1.62 -16.58 15.98
CA PHE A 31 -2.71 -16.30 16.91
C PHE A 31 -2.17 -16.41 18.34
N PHE A 32 -2.22 -15.31 19.10
CA PHE A 32 -1.62 -15.24 20.44
C PHE A 32 -2.41 -16.07 21.47
N ASP A 33 -3.71 -16.22 21.26
CA ASP A 33 -4.60 -17.02 22.11
C ASP A 33 -4.68 -18.50 21.61
N GLY A 34 -3.72 -18.88 20.78
CA GLY A 34 -3.51 -20.26 20.34
C GLY A 34 -4.64 -20.81 19.46
N LYS A 35 -4.92 -22.10 19.65
CA LYS A 35 -5.85 -22.85 18.78
C LYS A 35 -7.28 -22.34 18.87
N ALA A 36 -7.74 -21.88 20.04
CA ALA A 36 -9.11 -21.40 20.19
C ALA A 36 -9.41 -20.22 19.26
N ALA A 37 -8.55 -19.20 19.24
CA ALA A 37 -8.70 -18.05 18.33
C ALA A 37 -8.54 -18.41 16.85
N LEU A 38 -7.67 -19.38 16.54
CA LEU A 38 -7.55 -19.91 15.18
C LEU A 38 -8.87 -20.56 14.71
N GLU A 39 -9.50 -21.38 15.56
CA GLU A 39 -10.79 -22.02 15.23
C GLU A 39 -11.92 -20.99 15.11
N VAL A 40 -11.93 -19.92 15.92
CA VAL A 40 -12.88 -18.81 15.76
C VAL A 40 -12.74 -18.16 14.37
N CYS A 41 -11.51 -17.84 13.96
CA CYS A 41 -11.25 -17.28 12.63
C CYS A 41 -11.65 -18.25 11.51
N LYS A 42 -11.35 -19.54 11.68
CA LYS A 42 -11.69 -20.57 10.71
C LYS A 42 -13.20 -20.73 10.55
N ALA A 43 -13.92 -20.85 11.67
CA ALA A 43 -15.37 -20.96 11.69
C ALA A 43 -16.04 -19.73 11.04
N PHE A 44 -15.55 -18.53 11.34
CA PHE A 44 -16.04 -17.29 10.72
C PHE A 44 -15.85 -17.28 9.19
N LEU A 45 -14.69 -17.73 8.70
CA LEU A 45 -14.44 -17.80 7.25
C LEU A 45 -15.30 -18.86 6.55
N GLN A 46 -15.66 -19.93 7.25
CA GLN A 46 -16.40 -21.07 6.69
C GLN A 46 -17.92 -20.98 6.91
N GLU A 47 -18.39 -19.99 7.67
CA GLU A 47 -19.81 -19.73 7.90
C GLU A 47 -20.58 -19.58 6.58
N GLU A 48 -21.82 -20.09 6.52
CA GLU A 48 -22.64 -20.10 5.30
C GLU A 48 -21.92 -20.66 4.07
N GLU A 49 -21.12 -21.72 4.24
CA GLU A 49 -20.26 -22.31 3.19
C GLU A 49 -19.31 -21.26 2.59
N GLY A 50 -18.83 -20.32 3.41
CA GLY A 50 -17.98 -19.20 3.02
C GLY A 50 -18.63 -18.22 2.04
N LYS A 51 -19.96 -18.18 1.96
CA LYS A 51 -20.71 -17.16 1.20
C LYS A 51 -20.84 -15.88 2.03
N GLY A 52 -20.87 -14.73 1.35
CA GLY A 52 -21.08 -13.44 2.02
C GLY A 52 -19.91 -12.91 2.85
N VAL A 53 -18.72 -13.53 2.75
CA VAL A 53 -17.49 -13.10 3.41
C VAL A 53 -16.59 -12.28 2.48
N ILE A 54 -15.96 -11.24 3.02
CA ILE A 54 -14.91 -10.45 2.37
C ILE A 54 -13.81 -10.16 3.38
N MET A 55 -12.56 -10.34 2.98
CA MET A 55 -11.41 -9.94 3.80
C MET A 55 -10.99 -8.51 3.43
N VAL A 56 -11.02 -7.60 4.40
CA VAL A 56 -10.54 -6.21 4.23
C VAL A 56 -9.26 -6.03 5.04
N THR A 57 -8.18 -5.56 4.41
CA THR A 57 -6.88 -5.40 5.06
C THR A 57 -6.29 -4.02 4.83
N ASP A 58 -5.73 -3.42 5.87
CA ASP A 58 -4.91 -2.21 5.81
C ASP A 58 -3.61 -2.43 6.60
N PRO A 59 -2.67 -3.24 6.06
CA PRO A 59 -1.44 -3.58 6.76
C PRO A 59 -0.46 -2.40 6.84
N PRO A 60 0.45 -2.40 7.83
CA PRO A 60 1.46 -1.35 7.94
C PRO A 60 2.34 -1.29 6.69
N PHE A 61 2.36 -0.13 6.03
CA PHE A 61 3.04 0.10 4.75
C PHE A 61 4.57 -0.07 4.77
N GLY A 62 5.17 -0.03 5.97
CA GLY A 62 6.60 -0.29 6.17
C GLY A 62 6.96 -1.79 6.16
N GLY A 63 5.96 -2.67 6.18
CA GLY A 63 6.14 -4.12 6.09
C GLY A 63 6.58 -4.60 4.71
N LEU A 64 7.15 -5.79 4.67
CA LEU A 64 7.42 -6.48 3.41
C LEU A 64 6.12 -7.06 2.84
N VAL A 65 5.82 -6.75 1.57
CA VAL A 65 4.64 -7.23 0.83
C VAL A 65 4.56 -8.76 0.79
N GLU A 66 5.71 -9.43 0.71
CA GLU A 66 5.80 -10.88 0.57
C GLU A 66 5.30 -11.66 1.81
N PRO A 67 5.78 -11.41 3.04
CA PRO A 67 5.19 -12.00 4.25
C PRO A 67 3.68 -11.78 4.42
N LEU A 68 3.19 -10.60 4.04
CA LEU A 68 1.75 -10.31 4.04
C LEU A 68 1.01 -11.21 3.05
N ALA A 69 1.52 -11.32 1.82
CA ALA A 69 0.94 -12.19 0.81
C ALA A 69 0.93 -13.67 1.23
N VAL A 70 2.01 -14.15 1.86
CA VAL A 70 2.08 -15.52 2.41
C VAL A 70 0.98 -15.72 3.46
N THR A 71 0.81 -14.75 4.35
CA THR A 71 -0.20 -14.82 5.41
C THR A 71 -1.63 -14.75 4.87
N PHE A 72 -1.89 -13.90 3.88
CA PHE A 72 -3.19 -13.86 3.20
C PHE A 72 -3.50 -15.18 2.48
N LYS A 73 -2.51 -15.83 1.87
CA LYS A 73 -2.69 -17.17 1.27
C LYS A 73 -3.07 -18.23 2.31
N LYS A 74 -2.59 -18.13 3.55
CA LYS A 74 -3.01 -19.03 4.65
C LYS A 74 -4.46 -18.79 5.04
N LEU A 75 -4.90 -17.52 5.15
CA LEU A 75 -6.32 -17.19 5.38
C LEU A 75 -7.22 -17.70 4.25
N ILE A 76 -6.81 -17.53 2.99
CA ILE A 76 -7.52 -18.06 1.82
C ILE A 76 -7.59 -19.59 1.88
N ALA A 77 -6.52 -20.27 2.28
CA ALA A 77 -6.51 -21.73 2.40
C ALA A 77 -7.53 -22.21 3.45
N MET A 78 -7.58 -21.57 4.62
CA MET A 78 -8.59 -21.88 5.64
C MET A 78 -10.02 -21.69 5.13
N TRP A 79 -10.28 -20.60 4.38
CA TRP A 79 -11.58 -20.39 3.73
C TRP A 79 -11.93 -21.50 2.73
N LYS A 80 -10.95 -21.93 1.91
CA LYS A 80 -11.13 -23.00 0.91
C LYS A 80 -11.42 -24.38 1.50
N GLU A 81 -10.91 -24.69 2.69
CA GLU A 81 -11.16 -25.98 3.36
C GLU A 81 -12.65 -26.23 3.65
N GLY A 82 -13.46 -25.18 3.78
CA GLY A 82 -14.90 -25.28 4.03
C GLY A 82 -15.75 -25.32 2.76
N GLN A 83 -15.14 -25.32 1.57
CA GLN A 83 -15.84 -25.24 0.28
C GLN A 83 -16.09 -26.64 -0.31
N SER A 84 -17.20 -26.79 -1.03
CA SER A 84 -17.50 -27.99 -1.83
C SER A 84 -16.61 -28.10 -3.08
N GLN A 85 -16.51 -29.30 -3.68
CA GLN A 85 -15.67 -29.53 -4.87
C GLN A 85 -16.08 -28.69 -6.10
N ASP A 86 -17.36 -28.36 -6.23
CA ASP A 86 -17.89 -27.52 -7.33
C ASP A 86 -17.40 -26.07 -7.26
N ASP A 87 -16.87 -25.63 -6.11
CA ASP A 87 -16.43 -24.26 -5.86
C ASP A 87 -14.93 -24.04 -6.05
N SER A 88 -14.24 -24.97 -6.71
CA SER A 88 -12.79 -24.93 -6.97
C SER A 88 -12.31 -23.66 -7.69
N HIS A 89 -13.19 -23.01 -8.47
CA HIS A 89 -12.90 -21.78 -9.21
C HIS A 89 -13.16 -20.49 -8.40
N LYS A 90 -13.82 -20.56 -7.23
CA LYS A 90 -14.09 -19.37 -6.42
C LYS A 90 -12.84 -18.94 -5.65
N GLU A 91 -12.63 -17.63 -5.59
CA GLU A 91 -11.63 -17.00 -4.73
C GLU A 91 -12.34 -16.23 -3.61
N LEU A 92 -11.76 -16.26 -2.41
CA LEU A 92 -12.15 -15.38 -1.32
C LEU A 92 -12.14 -13.92 -1.83
N PRO A 93 -13.24 -13.15 -1.73
CA PRO A 93 -13.22 -11.74 -2.05
C PRO A 93 -12.32 -10.97 -1.08
N ILE A 94 -11.42 -10.13 -1.62
CA ILE A 94 -10.44 -9.40 -0.81
C ILE A 94 -10.38 -7.94 -1.22
N PHE A 95 -10.37 -7.04 -0.24
CA PHE A 95 -9.93 -5.65 -0.35
C PHE A 95 -8.61 -5.48 0.38
N TRP A 96 -7.51 -5.33 -0.36
CA TRP A 96 -6.21 -5.00 0.19
C TRP A 96 -5.93 -3.52 -0.03
N ILE A 97 -6.02 -2.73 1.04
CA ILE A 97 -5.75 -1.30 1.06
C ILE A 97 -4.23 -1.11 1.15
N PHE A 98 -3.61 -0.56 0.11
CA PHE A 98 -2.16 -0.42 0.05
C PHE A 98 -1.70 0.69 -0.92
N PRO A 99 -0.46 1.19 -0.84
CA PRO A 99 0.01 2.25 -1.71
C PRO A 99 0.13 1.80 -3.18
N TYR A 100 -0.35 2.62 -4.12
CA TYR A 100 -0.44 2.26 -5.55
C TYR A 100 0.90 1.84 -6.18
N PHE A 101 2.03 2.30 -5.64
CA PHE A 101 3.36 1.99 -6.16
C PHE A 101 3.82 0.55 -5.85
N PHE A 102 3.06 -0.21 -5.06
CA PHE A 102 3.26 -1.64 -4.83
C PHE A 102 2.44 -2.55 -5.75
N GLU A 103 1.61 -2.01 -6.64
CA GLU A 103 0.75 -2.78 -7.56
C GLU A 103 1.49 -3.94 -8.24
N SER A 104 2.66 -3.68 -8.82
CA SER A 104 3.44 -4.73 -9.50
C SER A 104 3.84 -5.88 -8.58
N ARG A 105 4.09 -5.64 -7.29
CA ARG A 105 4.43 -6.71 -6.34
C ARG A 105 3.17 -7.43 -5.86
N ILE A 106 2.08 -6.70 -5.64
CA ILE A 106 0.79 -7.30 -5.25
C ILE A 106 0.30 -8.26 -6.34
N CYS A 107 0.27 -7.81 -7.61
CA CYS A 107 -0.17 -8.63 -8.74
C CYS A 107 0.76 -9.82 -9.04
N GLN A 108 2.02 -9.80 -8.61
CA GLN A 108 2.90 -10.98 -8.67
C GLN A 108 2.42 -12.09 -7.74
N PHE A 109 1.90 -11.75 -6.55
CA PHE A 109 1.38 -12.73 -5.60
C PHE A 109 -0.10 -13.08 -5.84
N PHE A 110 -0.88 -12.13 -6.34
CA PHE A 110 -2.30 -12.24 -6.63
C PHE A 110 -2.63 -11.70 -8.03
N PRO A 111 -2.44 -12.51 -9.10
CA PRO A 111 -2.65 -12.06 -10.48
C PRO A 111 -4.09 -11.65 -10.81
N SER A 112 -5.08 -12.14 -10.05
CA SER A 112 -6.49 -11.76 -10.19
C SER A 112 -6.80 -10.35 -9.67
N PHE A 113 -5.87 -9.73 -8.93
CA PHE A 113 -6.12 -8.43 -8.32
C PHE A 113 -5.99 -7.30 -9.35
N CYS A 114 -6.92 -6.35 -9.26
CA CYS A 114 -6.87 -5.07 -9.94
C CYS A 114 -6.87 -3.92 -8.92
N MET A 115 -6.34 -2.76 -9.32
CA MET A 115 -6.32 -1.56 -8.49
C MET A 115 -7.49 -0.63 -8.84
N LEU A 116 -8.33 -0.31 -7.85
CA LEU A 116 -9.39 0.69 -7.98
C LEU A 116 -8.78 2.10 -7.91
N ASP A 117 -9.45 3.08 -8.52
CA ASP A 117 -8.95 4.46 -8.53
C ASP A 117 -9.30 5.25 -7.25
N TYR A 118 -10.06 4.64 -6.35
CA TYR A 118 -10.49 5.25 -5.09
C TYR A 118 -9.30 5.58 -4.19
N GLN A 119 -9.21 6.84 -3.80
CA GLN A 119 -8.14 7.38 -2.96
C GLN A 119 -8.56 7.27 -1.49
N VAL A 120 -8.02 6.29 -0.77
CA VAL A 120 -8.30 6.11 0.66
C VAL A 120 -7.55 7.20 1.44
N ASP A 121 -8.29 8.09 2.10
CA ASP A 121 -7.73 9.17 2.92
C ASP A 121 -7.63 8.75 4.39
N TYR A 122 -6.65 9.30 5.11
CA TYR A 122 -6.37 8.98 6.51
C TYR A 122 -6.32 10.26 7.35
N ASP A 123 -7.06 10.31 8.46
CA ASP A 123 -7.12 11.50 9.32
C ASP A 123 -5.75 11.92 9.88
N ASN A 124 -4.93 10.95 10.26
CA ASN A 124 -3.74 11.18 11.09
C ASN A 124 -2.39 10.85 10.41
N HIS A 125 -2.36 10.51 9.12
CA HIS A 125 -1.12 10.09 8.46
C HIS A 125 -0.43 11.21 7.65
N ALA A 126 0.69 11.75 8.13
CA ALA A 126 1.39 12.88 7.51
C ALA A 126 1.75 12.71 6.01
N LEU A 127 2.04 11.48 5.57
CA LEU A 127 2.37 11.17 4.17
C LEU A 127 1.18 10.66 3.33
N TYR A 128 0.06 10.31 3.97
CA TYR A 128 -1.10 9.64 3.35
C TYR A 128 -2.41 10.40 3.56
N LYS A 129 -2.33 11.67 3.97
CA LYS A 129 -3.46 12.57 4.08
C LYS A 129 -3.47 13.63 2.99
N HIS A 130 -4.67 14.04 2.58
CA HIS A 130 -4.89 15.28 1.83
C HIS A 130 -4.65 16.51 2.73
N GLY A 131 -3.90 17.53 2.28
CA GLY A 131 -3.86 18.82 2.99
C GLY A 131 -2.59 19.66 2.82
N LYS A 132 -2.60 20.84 3.46
CA LYS A 132 -1.58 21.91 3.33
C LYS A 132 -0.15 21.48 3.73
N THR A 133 0.00 20.49 4.60
CA THR A 133 1.29 19.95 5.08
C THR A 133 1.58 18.52 4.58
N GLY A 134 0.66 17.92 3.80
CA GLY A 134 0.74 16.56 3.27
C GLY A 134 0.90 16.53 1.74
N ARG A 135 0.67 15.37 1.10
CA ARG A 135 0.57 15.30 -0.36
C ARG A 135 -0.78 15.86 -0.82
N LYS A 136 -0.82 16.40 -2.04
CA LYS A 136 -2.08 16.84 -2.67
C LYS A 136 -3.13 15.73 -2.81
N GLN A 137 -2.76 14.45 -2.72
CA GLN A 137 -3.63 13.29 -2.88
C GLN A 137 -3.02 12.11 -2.10
N SER A 138 -3.85 11.27 -1.48
CA SER A 138 -3.39 10.04 -0.84
C SER A 138 -2.81 9.09 -1.90
N PRO A 139 -1.68 8.40 -1.63
CA PRO A 139 -1.16 7.36 -2.52
C PRO A 139 -1.77 5.98 -2.25
N VAL A 140 -2.71 5.86 -1.31
CA VAL A 140 -3.30 4.57 -0.92
C VAL A 140 -4.53 4.28 -1.76
N ARG A 141 -4.61 3.05 -2.29
CA ARG A 141 -5.69 2.54 -3.14
C ARG A 141 -6.19 1.21 -2.60
N ILE A 142 -7.30 0.74 -3.17
CA ILE A 142 -7.85 -0.58 -2.89
C ILE A 142 -7.42 -1.53 -4.03
N PHE A 143 -6.81 -2.65 -3.68
CA PHE A 143 -6.56 -3.77 -4.58
C PHE A 143 -7.57 -4.88 -4.31
N THR A 144 -8.18 -5.45 -5.35
CA THR A 144 -9.22 -6.46 -5.18
C THR A 144 -9.31 -7.42 -6.36
N ASN A 145 -9.72 -8.66 -6.08
CA ASN A 145 -10.16 -9.64 -7.10
C ASN A 145 -11.64 -9.50 -7.49
N ILE A 146 -12.38 -8.59 -6.87
CA ILE A 146 -13.75 -8.27 -7.29
C ILE A 146 -13.70 -7.51 -8.62
N PRO A 147 -14.52 -7.88 -9.63
CA PRO A 147 -14.59 -7.15 -10.88
C PRO A 147 -14.86 -5.65 -10.68
N PRO A 148 -14.03 -4.75 -11.23
CA PRO A 148 -14.12 -3.31 -10.94
C PRO A 148 -15.38 -2.65 -11.50
N ASN A 149 -16.09 -3.30 -12.43
CA ASN A 149 -17.39 -2.84 -12.92
C ASN A 149 -18.52 -2.99 -11.89
N LYS A 150 -18.35 -3.84 -10.87
CA LYS A 150 -19.31 -4.03 -9.77
C LYS A 150 -19.13 -3.02 -8.64
N ILE A 151 -18.06 -2.23 -8.66
CA ILE A 151 -17.73 -1.29 -7.58
C ILE A 151 -17.99 0.13 -8.04
N ILE A 152 -19.00 0.75 -7.43
CA ILE A 152 -19.39 2.14 -7.70
C ILE A 152 -18.59 3.05 -6.76
N LEU A 153 -17.94 4.08 -7.33
CA LEU A 153 -17.26 5.11 -6.54
C LEU A 153 -18.12 6.39 -6.47
N PRO A 154 -18.08 7.13 -5.34
CA PRO A 154 -18.94 8.28 -5.09
C PRO A 154 -18.69 9.41 -6.10
N SER A 155 -19.73 9.82 -6.82
CA SER A 155 -19.58 10.87 -7.85
C SER A 155 -19.38 12.26 -7.24
N GLU A 156 -19.97 12.46 -6.05
CA GLU A 156 -19.85 13.62 -5.19
C GLU A 156 -18.40 13.89 -4.73
N GLU A 157 -17.56 12.85 -4.65
CA GLU A 157 -16.13 12.98 -4.36
C GLU A 157 -15.26 13.15 -5.62
N GLY A 158 -15.88 13.32 -6.79
CA GLY A 158 -15.16 13.57 -8.04
C GLY A 158 -14.70 12.30 -8.76
N TYR A 159 -15.43 11.19 -8.63
CA TYR A 159 -15.25 10.00 -9.47
C TYR A 159 -16.29 9.96 -10.60
N ARG A 160 -15.94 9.28 -11.70
CA ARG A 160 -16.80 9.08 -12.87
C ARG A 160 -16.64 7.68 -13.44
N PHE A 161 -17.67 7.15 -14.07
CA PHE A 161 -17.56 5.88 -14.79
C PHE A 161 -16.83 6.07 -16.13
N CYS A 162 -15.88 5.18 -16.44
CA CYS A 162 -15.26 5.08 -17.75
C CYS A 162 -15.89 3.90 -18.50
N SER A 163 -16.66 4.19 -19.55
CA SER A 163 -17.34 3.17 -20.37
C SER A 163 -16.37 2.28 -21.16
N VAL A 164 -15.17 2.74 -21.49
CA VAL A 164 -14.19 1.93 -22.21
C VAL A 164 -13.52 0.92 -21.29
N CYS A 165 -13.07 1.36 -20.11
CA CYS A 165 -12.44 0.48 -19.11
C CYS A 165 -13.44 -0.28 -18.25
N GLN A 166 -14.74 0.04 -18.32
CA GLN A 166 -15.79 -0.53 -17.48
C GLN A 166 -15.46 -0.44 -15.98
N ARG A 167 -15.02 0.74 -15.52
CA ARG A 167 -14.67 0.98 -14.11
C ARG A 167 -14.83 2.45 -13.74
N TYR A 168 -14.99 2.73 -12.45
CA TYR A 168 -14.93 4.10 -11.94
C TYR A 168 -13.49 4.59 -11.82
N VAL A 169 -13.28 5.86 -12.18
CA VAL A 169 -12.00 6.55 -12.20
C VAL A 169 -12.14 7.96 -11.63
N SER A 170 -11.06 8.53 -11.11
CA SER A 170 -11.00 9.93 -10.73
C SER A 170 -11.30 10.81 -11.96
N ARG A 171 -12.00 11.93 -11.75
CA ARG A 171 -12.38 12.86 -12.83
C ARG A 171 -11.19 13.30 -13.68
N GLU A 172 -10.04 13.53 -13.05
CA GLU A 172 -8.78 13.97 -13.68
C GLU A 172 -8.00 12.83 -14.36
N ASN A 173 -8.34 11.57 -14.09
CA ASN A 173 -7.74 10.42 -14.75
C ASN A 173 -8.35 10.24 -16.15
N GLN A 174 -7.70 10.78 -17.18
CA GLN A 174 -8.17 10.68 -18.56
C GLN A 174 -7.81 9.31 -19.18
N HIS A 175 -8.76 8.74 -19.93
CA HIS A 175 -8.51 7.50 -20.67
C HIS A 175 -7.46 7.73 -21.76
N CYS A 176 -6.41 6.93 -21.77
CA CYS A 176 -5.44 6.95 -22.85
C CYS A 176 -5.90 6.00 -23.95
N VAL A 177 -6.22 6.54 -25.13
CA VAL A 177 -6.61 5.76 -26.30
C VAL A 177 -5.49 4.84 -26.80
N HIS A 178 -4.22 5.24 -26.67
CA HIS A 178 -3.07 4.45 -27.13
C HIS A 178 -2.73 3.29 -26.20
N CYS A 179 -2.94 3.44 -24.89
CA CYS A 179 -2.79 2.35 -23.92
C CYS A 179 -4.08 1.56 -23.69
N ASN A 180 -5.19 2.03 -24.25
CA ASN A 180 -6.55 1.58 -23.96
C ASN A 180 -6.86 1.44 -22.46
N SER A 181 -6.42 2.42 -21.65
CA SER A 181 -6.57 2.37 -20.20
C SER A 181 -6.57 3.76 -19.56
N CYS A 182 -7.31 3.91 -18.47
CA CYS A 182 -7.17 5.03 -17.52
C CYS A 182 -5.98 4.76 -16.61
N THR A 183 -4.80 5.22 -17.04
CA THR A 183 -3.50 4.80 -16.46
C THR A 183 -3.01 5.61 -15.28
N SER A 184 -3.61 6.78 -15.01
CA SER A 184 -3.15 7.60 -13.88
C SER A 184 -3.40 6.86 -12.58
N LYS A 185 -2.38 6.83 -11.72
CA LYS A 185 -2.44 6.18 -10.41
C LYS A 185 -2.54 7.17 -9.25
N ASP A 186 -2.17 8.42 -9.52
CA ASP A 186 -2.12 9.51 -8.54
C ASP A 186 -3.16 10.60 -8.84
N GLY A 187 -4.24 10.25 -9.55
CA GLY A 187 -5.38 11.11 -9.85
C GLY A 187 -5.05 12.40 -10.61
N ARG A 188 -3.88 12.46 -11.28
CA ARG A 188 -3.49 13.58 -12.15
C ARG A 188 -3.57 13.17 -13.61
N LYS A 189 -3.64 14.14 -14.52
CA LYS A 189 -3.50 13.85 -15.96
C LYS A 189 -2.08 13.35 -16.27
N TRP A 190 -1.98 12.09 -16.71
CA TRP A 190 -0.74 11.49 -17.22
C TRP A 190 -0.69 11.66 -18.74
N SER A 191 0.53 11.67 -19.29
CA SER A 191 0.77 11.82 -20.73
C SER A 191 1.31 10.52 -21.32
N HIS A 192 0.86 10.15 -22.51
CA HIS A 192 1.39 8.99 -23.23
C HIS A 192 2.77 9.30 -23.83
N CYS A 193 3.76 8.45 -23.56
CA CYS A 193 5.03 8.49 -24.28
C CYS A 193 5.01 7.44 -25.39
N PHE A 194 5.06 7.90 -26.64
CA PHE A 194 5.02 7.04 -27.83
C PHE A 194 6.27 6.15 -27.96
N PHE A 195 7.44 6.65 -27.56
CA PHE A 195 8.68 5.87 -27.59
C PHE A 195 8.66 4.72 -26.56
N CYS A 196 8.18 4.99 -25.34
CA CYS A 196 8.06 3.96 -24.31
C CYS A 196 6.76 3.14 -24.39
N LYS A 197 5.83 3.51 -25.27
CA LYS A 197 4.49 2.92 -25.42
C LYS A 197 3.73 2.80 -24.11
N LYS A 198 3.87 3.80 -23.23
CA LYS A 198 3.21 3.83 -21.91
C LYS A 198 2.92 5.24 -21.46
N CYS A 199 1.89 5.39 -20.63
CA CYS A 199 1.62 6.64 -19.94
C CYS A 199 2.56 6.84 -18.76
N VAL A 200 2.96 8.09 -18.56
CA VAL A 200 3.88 8.50 -17.49
C VAL A 200 3.35 9.75 -16.80
N LYS A 201 3.84 9.98 -15.58
CA LYS A 201 3.51 11.18 -14.80
C LYS A 201 3.83 12.44 -15.60
N PRO A 202 3.08 13.54 -15.43
CA PRO A 202 3.30 14.79 -16.16
C PRO A 202 4.68 15.41 -15.87
N SER A 203 5.29 15.09 -14.74
CA SER A 203 6.64 15.56 -14.38
C SER A 203 7.77 14.72 -14.98
N TRP A 204 7.47 13.71 -15.81
CA TRP A 204 8.48 12.84 -16.43
C TRP A 204 8.68 13.24 -17.89
N ILE A 205 9.94 13.19 -18.34
CA ILE A 205 10.34 13.42 -19.73
C ILE A 205 10.94 12.15 -20.32
N HIS A 206 10.82 11.95 -21.63
CA HIS A 206 11.55 10.88 -22.31
C HIS A 206 13.01 11.29 -22.51
N CYS A 207 13.93 10.48 -22.00
CA CYS A 207 15.35 10.68 -22.20
C CYS A 207 15.83 9.83 -23.38
N ASN A 208 16.32 10.49 -24.45
CA ASN A 208 16.84 9.82 -25.64
C ASN A 208 18.10 9.01 -25.33
N THR A 209 18.97 9.50 -24.43
CA THR A 209 20.19 8.78 -24.04
C THR A 209 19.87 7.48 -23.30
N CYS A 210 18.87 7.49 -22.41
CA CYS A 210 18.48 6.28 -21.67
C CYS A 210 17.39 5.45 -22.35
N ASN A 211 16.79 5.94 -23.44
CA ASN A 211 15.59 5.39 -24.07
C ASN A 211 14.47 5.04 -23.08
N ARG A 212 14.28 5.88 -22.06
CA ARG A 212 13.24 5.69 -21.04
C ARG A 212 12.72 7.02 -20.51
N CYS A 213 11.46 7.02 -20.08
CA CYS A 213 10.93 8.14 -19.32
C CYS A 213 11.51 8.17 -17.90
N ALA A 214 11.90 9.35 -17.44
CA ALA A 214 12.43 9.61 -16.10
C ALA A 214 12.11 11.05 -15.66
N LEU A 215 12.45 11.40 -14.42
CA LEU A 215 12.43 12.80 -13.97
C LEU A 215 13.49 13.61 -14.74
N PRO A 216 13.32 14.94 -14.92
CA PRO A 216 14.30 15.78 -15.62
C PRO A 216 15.72 15.62 -15.09
N ASP A 217 15.90 15.66 -13.77
CA ASP A 217 17.21 15.58 -13.09
C ASP A 217 17.73 14.15 -12.86
N HIS A 218 17.35 13.20 -13.72
CA HIS A 218 17.82 11.82 -13.60
C HIS A 218 19.27 11.66 -14.09
N SER A 219 20.00 10.71 -13.49
CA SER A 219 21.30 10.30 -13.99
C SER A 219 21.13 9.41 -15.22
N CYS A 220 21.73 9.81 -16.35
CA CYS A 220 21.76 9.00 -17.56
C CYS A 220 22.79 7.86 -17.48
N LEU A 221 23.78 8.00 -16.59
CA LEU A 221 24.91 7.08 -16.42
C LEU A 221 24.54 5.77 -15.68
N GLY A 222 23.25 5.42 -15.62
CA GLY A 222 22.74 4.33 -14.78
C GLY A 222 22.62 4.74 -13.30
N PRO A 223 22.28 3.81 -12.39
CA PRO A 223 22.58 4.00 -10.97
C PRO A 223 24.06 4.42 -10.87
N LYS A 224 24.42 5.27 -9.91
CA LYS A 224 25.83 5.26 -9.49
C LYS A 224 26.06 3.87 -8.93
N ASP A 225 26.53 2.95 -9.77
CA ASP A 225 27.03 1.70 -9.29
C ASP A 225 28.11 2.08 -8.27
N GLY A 226 27.97 1.55 -7.06
CA GLY A 226 28.85 1.85 -5.96
C GLY A 226 28.16 2.28 -4.68
N CYS A 227 28.97 2.31 -3.65
CA CYS A 227 28.56 2.54 -2.28
C CYS A 227 27.90 3.91 -2.12
N PHE A 228 26.66 3.94 -1.61
CA PHE A 228 25.93 5.19 -1.33
C PHE A 228 26.60 6.15 -0.33
N ILE A 229 27.71 5.76 0.30
CA ILE A 229 28.46 6.57 1.26
C ILE A 229 29.69 7.22 0.62
N CYS A 230 30.46 6.48 -0.18
CA CYS A 230 31.71 6.98 -0.78
C CYS A 230 31.77 6.92 -2.31
N GLY A 231 30.80 6.29 -2.96
CA GLY A 231 30.71 6.15 -4.41
C GLY A 231 31.57 5.04 -5.04
N SER A 232 32.35 4.27 -4.25
CA SER A 232 33.19 3.18 -4.80
C SER A 232 32.36 1.98 -5.24
N LEU A 233 32.72 1.40 -6.39
CA LEU A 233 32.09 0.25 -7.04
C LEU A 233 32.38 -1.09 -6.33
N ASP A 234 33.43 -1.15 -5.52
CA ASP A 234 34.03 -2.40 -5.04
C ASP A 234 33.30 -3.00 -3.81
N HIS A 235 32.32 -2.28 -3.26
CA HIS A 235 31.61 -2.73 -2.07
C HIS A 235 30.19 -2.18 -1.99
N LYS A 236 29.31 -2.96 -1.36
CA LYS A 236 27.96 -2.52 -0.95
C LYS A 236 28.06 -1.61 0.28
N ARG A 237 27.05 -0.77 0.50
CA ARG A 237 26.97 0.17 1.64
C ARG A 237 27.36 -0.47 2.98
N SER A 238 26.94 -1.70 3.25
CA SER A 238 27.20 -2.43 4.50
C SER A 238 28.68 -2.63 4.81
N ASN A 239 29.52 -2.67 3.77
CA ASN A 239 30.95 -2.97 3.87
C ASN A 239 31.80 -1.72 3.59
N CYS A 240 31.23 -0.53 3.71
CA CYS A 240 31.93 0.71 3.40
C CYS A 240 32.96 1.06 4.49
N PRO A 241 34.24 1.28 4.15
CA PRO A 241 35.24 1.73 5.13
C PRO A 241 34.85 3.06 5.80
N SER A 242 34.08 3.89 5.09
CA SER A 242 33.61 5.20 5.56
C SER A 242 32.28 5.15 6.33
N ILE A 243 31.72 3.97 6.63
CA ILE A 243 30.42 3.84 7.33
C ILE A 243 30.41 4.58 8.68
N GLY A 244 31.53 4.53 9.42
CA GLY A 244 31.64 5.13 10.75
C GLY A 244 31.60 6.66 10.74
N ALA A 245 32.17 7.29 9.71
CA ALA A 245 32.18 8.75 9.56
C ALA A 245 30.77 9.29 9.22
N SER A 246 30.05 8.60 8.33
CA SER A 246 28.67 8.94 7.96
C SER A 246 27.69 8.77 9.12
N GLN A 247 27.87 7.75 9.97
CA GLN A 247 27.05 7.55 11.17
C GLN A 247 27.27 8.66 12.21
N ARG A 248 28.51 9.13 12.41
CA ARG A 248 28.82 10.25 13.33
C ARG A 248 28.20 11.57 12.84
N ALA A 249 28.28 11.85 11.55
CA ALA A 249 27.64 13.03 10.95
C ALA A 249 26.10 12.99 11.09
N ASN A 250 25.48 11.84 10.81
CA ASN A 250 24.03 11.67 10.95
C ASN A 250 23.57 11.78 12.42
N ASN A 251 24.35 11.23 13.37
CA ASN A 251 24.06 11.35 14.80
C ASN A 251 24.20 12.80 15.30
N ALA A 252 25.17 13.56 14.79
CA ALA A 252 25.31 14.98 15.10
C ALA A 252 24.10 15.80 14.61
N VAL A 253 23.66 15.57 13.36
CA VAL A 253 22.47 16.22 12.79
C VAL A 253 21.19 15.85 13.56
N ARG A 254 21.06 14.58 13.98
CA ARG A 254 19.90 14.09 14.76
C ARG A 254 19.86 14.70 16.17
N LYS A 255 21.02 14.81 16.84
CA LYS A 255 21.14 15.52 18.13
C LYS A 255 20.84 17.01 18.00
N GLN A 256 21.25 17.66 16.91
CA GLN A 256 20.96 19.07 16.66
C GLN A 256 19.47 19.31 16.41
N LYS A 257 18.78 18.43 15.66
CA LYS A 257 17.32 18.48 15.47
C LYS A 257 16.54 18.21 16.76
N GLN A 258 16.98 17.27 17.60
CA GLN A 258 16.36 17.03 18.92
C GLN A 258 16.52 18.22 19.87
N ARG A 259 17.69 18.86 19.90
CA ARG A 259 17.91 20.10 20.68
C ARG A 259 17.01 21.24 20.20
N LYS A 260 16.83 21.40 18.89
CA LYS A 260 15.94 22.42 18.31
C LYS A 260 14.45 22.15 18.64
N SER A 261 14.02 20.89 18.55
CA SER A 261 12.67 20.47 18.93
C SER A 261 12.37 20.67 20.43
N ASN A 262 13.31 20.31 21.30
CA ASN A 262 13.16 20.51 22.75
C ASN A 262 13.16 21.99 23.16
N LYS A 263 13.87 22.86 22.42
CA LYS A 263 13.84 24.31 22.63
C LYS A 263 12.46 24.88 22.29
N ILE A 264 11.92 24.53 21.11
CA ILE A 264 10.57 24.93 20.67
C ILE A 264 9.50 24.45 21.65
N ARG A 265 9.63 23.22 22.17
CA ARG A 265 8.67 22.64 23.13
C ARG A 265 8.72 23.33 24.50
N ARG A 266 9.89 23.82 24.93
CA ARG A 266 10.05 24.59 26.19
C ARG A 266 9.57 26.03 26.05
N GLU A 267 9.69 26.63 24.88
CA GLU A 267 9.14 27.97 24.59
C GLU A 267 7.61 27.91 24.54
N ALA A 268 7.02 26.90 23.90
CA ALA A 268 5.57 26.69 23.87
C ALA A 268 4.91 26.40 25.24
N LEU A 269 5.68 25.97 26.24
CA LEU A 269 5.22 25.73 27.61
C LEU A 269 5.29 26.99 28.50
N LYS A 270 5.94 28.07 28.04
CA LYS A 270 6.02 29.34 28.76
C LYS A 270 4.93 30.34 28.37
N ASP A 271 4.25 30.12 27.24
CA ASP A 271 3.23 31.02 26.68
C ASP A 271 1.78 30.57 26.93
N ASN A 272 1.55 29.58 27.79
CA ASN A 272 0.20 29.26 28.30
C ASN A 272 0.10 29.72 29.76
N PRO A 273 -0.74 30.73 30.08
CA PRO A 273 -1.11 31.06 31.45
C PRO A 273 -1.84 29.89 32.14
#